data_AF-A0A3D4UHI6-F1
#
_entry.id   AF-A0A3D4UHI6-F1
#
_cell.length_a   1.000
_cell.length_b   1.000
_cell.length_c   1.000
_cell.angle_alpha   90.00
_cell.angle_beta   90.00
_cell.angle_gamma   90.00
#
_symmetry.space_group_name_H-M   'P 1'
#
loop_
_entity.id
_entity.type
_entity.pdbx_description
1 polymer ?
#
loop_
_entity_poly.entity_id
_entity_poly.type
_entity_poly.pdbx_seq_one_letter_code
_entity_poly.pdbx_strand_id
1 'polypeptide(L)'
;GGSMHMFDRKNWLFGGHGIVSAQTPMGAGFAFATKYEHEVLGKTLQGTEAKKKVTLCYMGDGALDQGAFHEAQNIAALWGLPVIYILENNGYSMGTAINRHTANAENLTDRAKGYGMLTTKIDGLDIMNIYNEFRPIVDQCREESRPAFIDLKTYRYQGHSM
;
A
#
# COMPACT_ATOMS: atom_id res chain seq x y z
N GLY A 1 20.23 2.56 3.42
CA GLY A 1 19.88 1.33 2.70
C GLY A 1 20.98 0.98 1.73
N GLY A 2 20.85 -0.17 1.04
CA GLY A 2 21.71 -0.54 -0.09
C GLY A 2 21.39 0.23 -1.37
N SER A 3 21.90 -0.21 -2.51
CA SER A 3 21.86 0.52 -3.79
C SER A 3 20.46 0.82 -4.35
N MET A 4 19.40 0.13 -3.88
CA MET A 4 18.01 0.29 -4.36
C MET A 4 17.10 1.06 -3.38
N HIS A 5 17.64 1.58 -2.28
CA HIS A 5 16.85 2.30 -1.27
C HIS A 5 16.77 3.79 -1.59
N MET A 6 15.89 4.16 -2.52
CA MET A 6 15.60 5.57 -2.86
C MET A 6 14.81 6.26 -1.75
N PHE A 7 15.02 7.56 -1.55
CA PHE A 7 14.27 8.40 -0.62
C PHE A 7 14.27 9.85 -1.12
N ASP A 8 13.10 10.47 -1.18
CA ASP A 8 12.95 11.87 -1.54
C ASP A 8 11.78 12.51 -0.79
N ARG A 9 12.11 13.17 0.33
CA ARG A 9 11.13 13.85 1.17
C ARG A 9 10.42 15.00 0.44
N LYS A 10 11.10 15.72 -0.45
CA LYS A 10 10.52 16.89 -1.13
C LYS A 10 9.38 16.46 -2.05
N ASN A 11 9.53 15.29 -2.68
CA ASN A 11 8.55 14.69 -3.56
C ASN A 11 7.67 13.62 -2.88
N TRP A 12 7.65 13.58 -1.54
CA TRP A 12 6.82 12.66 -0.75
C TRP A 12 7.10 11.16 -1.00
N LEU A 13 8.33 10.83 -1.38
CA LEU A 13 8.81 9.46 -1.50
C LEU A 13 9.58 9.07 -0.23
N PHE A 14 8.91 8.36 0.67
CA PHE A 14 9.49 7.95 1.96
C PHE A 14 10.30 6.65 1.91
N GLY A 15 10.51 6.13 0.70
CA GLY A 15 11.55 5.17 0.37
C GLY A 15 11.27 3.70 0.61
N GLY A 16 12.19 2.88 0.12
CA GLY A 16 12.16 1.42 0.26
C GLY A 16 12.74 0.96 1.61
N HIS A 17 12.29 -0.19 2.09
CA HIS A 17 12.79 -0.82 3.32
C HIS A 17 13.44 -2.16 2.97
N GLY A 18 14.57 -2.49 3.60
CA GLY A 18 15.26 -3.77 3.36
C GLY A 18 14.56 -4.96 4.02
N ILE A 19 13.75 -4.69 5.04
CA ILE A 19 12.93 -5.70 5.72
C ILE A 19 11.58 -5.78 5.00
N VAL A 20 11.26 -6.97 4.50
CA VAL A 20 9.99 -7.22 3.79
C VAL A 20 8.82 -6.84 4.69
N SER A 21 7.87 -6.07 4.13
CA SER A 21 6.66 -5.59 4.80
C SER A 21 6.86 -4.55 5.90
N ALA A 22 8.09 -4.12 6.22
CA ALA A 22 8.31 -3.05 7.21
C ALA A 22 7.67 -1.70 6.81
N GLN A 23 7.46 -1.49 5.51
CA GLN A 23 6.76 -0.32 5.00
C GLN A 23 5.26 -0.31 5.32
N THR A 24 4.64 -1.45 5.67
CA THR A 24 3.20 -1.54 5.87
C THR A 24 2.72 -0.85 7.15
N PRO A 25 3.32 -1.05 8.34
CA PRO A 25 3.01 -0.25 9.53
C PRO A 25 3.48 1.21 9.38
N MET A 26 4.61 1.44 8.69
CA MET A 26 5.07 2.82 8.39
C MET A 26 4.06 3.57 7.52
N GLY A 27 3.49 2.92 6.51
CA GLY A 27 2.43 3.46 5.67
C GLY A 27 1.18 3.84 6.46
N ALA A 28 0.77 2.99 7.40
CA ALA A 28 -0.30 3.32 8.35
C ALA A 28 0.07 4.53 9.21
N GLY A 29 1.31 4.61 9.71
CA GLY A 29 1.79 5.75 10.48
C GLY A 29 1.79 7.07 9.69
N PHE A 30 2.22 7.06 8.44
CA PHE A 30 2.12 8.24 7.55
C PHE A 30 0.66 8.64 7.32
N ALA A 31 -0.22 7.68 7.06
CA ALA A 31 -1.64 7.96 6.87
C ALA A 31 -2.26 8.55 8.14
N PHE A 32 -1.96 7.99 9.31
CA PHE A 32 -2.36 8.54 10.61
C PHE A 32 -1.87 9.97 10.79
N ALA A 33 -0.60 10.25 10.53
CA ALA A 33 -0.04 11.60 10.66
C ALA A 33 -0.79 12.60 9.76
N THR A 34 -1.01 12.25 8.49
CA THR A 34 -1.72 13.14 7.56
C THR A 34 -3.18 13.37 7.95
N LYS A 35 -3.87 12.34 8.44
CA LYS A 35 -5.23 12.43 8.98
C LYS A 35 -5.27 13.34 10.21
N TYR A 36 -4.34 13.14 11.15
CA TYR A 36 -4.25 13.91 12.39
C TYR A 36 -3.91 15.39 12.14
N GLU A 37 -2.98 15.68 11.23
CA GLU A 37 -2.67 17.05 10.79
C GLU A 37 -3.92 17.77 10.26
N HIS A 38 -4.74 17.08 9.47
CA HIS A 38 -5.94 17.64 8.86
C HIS A 38 -7.11 17.76 9.84
N GLU A 39 -7.48 16.67 10.52
CA GLU A 39 -8.70 16.59 11.34
C GLU A 39 -8.54 17.18 12.74
N VAL A 40 -7.33 17.17 13.30
CA VAL A 40 -7.08 17.57 14.70
C VAL A 40 -6.26 18.86 14.79
N LEU A 41 -5.16 18.96 14.05
CA LEU A 41 -4.26 20.11 14.17
C LEU A 41 -4.66 21.30 13.30
N GLY A 42 -5.34 21.05 12.17
CA GLY A 42 -5.64 22.05 11.13
C GLY A 42 -4.40 22.57 10.40
N LYS A 43 -3.21 22.04 10.70
CA LYS A 43 -1.92 22.45 10.14
C LYS A 43 -0.94 21.29 10.14
N THR A 44 0.02 21.33 9.23
CA THR A 44 1.13 20.39 9.20
C THR A 44 2.06 20.62 10.39
N LEU A 45 2.90 19.62 10.70
CA LEU A 45 3.98 19.77 11.69
C LEU A 45 4.97 20.90 11.36
N GLN A 46 5.00 21.37 10.10
CA GLN A 46 5.80 22.52 9.67
C GLN A 46 5.04 23.86 9.76
N GLY A 47 3.81 23.86 10.28
CA GLY A 47 3.00 25.06 10.48
C GLY A 47 2.26 25.57 9.24
N THR A 48 2.25 24.81 8.14
CA THR A 48 1.48 25.14 6.94
C THR A 48 0.07 24.57 7.00
N GLU A 49 -0.85 25.05 6.16
CA GLU A 49 -2.21 24.50 6.07
C GLU A 49 -2.20 22.99 5.80
N ALA A 50 -2.95 22.23 6.60
CA ALA A 50 -3.12 20.80 6.40
C ALA A 50 -4.15 20.53 5.30
N LYS A 51 -3.86 19.56 4.43
CA LYS A 51 -4.74 19.12 3.35
C LYS A 51 -5.00 17.62 3.50
N LYS A 52 -6.18 17.16 3.04
CA LYS A 52 -6.45 15.73 2.88
C LYS A 52 -5.40 15.11 1.95
N LYS A 53 -4.81 14.00 2.37
CA LYS A 53 -3.76 13.26 1.65
C LYS A 53 -4.06 11.77 1.74
N VAL A 54 -3.43 11.00 0.85
CA VAL A 54 -3.49 9.54 0.85
C VAL A 54 -2.07 9.01 0.84
N THR A 55 -1.79 8.03 1.69
CA THR A 55 -0.53 7.29 1.66
C THR A 55 -0.65 6.11 0.70
N LEU A 56 0.23 6.04 -0.29
CA LEU A 56 0.36 4.87 -1.16
C LEU A 56 1.47 3.97 -0.62
N CYS A 57 1.14 2.73 -0.26
CA CYS A 57 2.05 1.77 0.34
C CYS A 57 2.24 0.57 -0.60
N TYR A 58 3.35 0.57 -1.34
CA TYR A 58 3.67 -0.49 -2.31
C TYR A 58 4.33 -1.70 -1.65
N MET A 59 3.99 -2.89 -2.12
CA MET A 59 4.58 -4.16 -1.67
C MET A 59 4.48 -5.26 -2.73
N GLY A 60 5.35 -6.26 -2.65
CA GLY A 60 5.23 -7.50 -3.42
C GLY A 60 4.38 -8.57 -2.71
N ASP A 61 4.07 -9.65 -3.42
CA ASP A 61 3.28 -10.80 -2.95
C ASP A 61 3.89 -11.48 -1.72
N GLY A 62 5.21 -11.61 -1.64
CA GLY A 62 5.89 -12.13 -0.45
C GLY A 62 5.66 -11.33 0.83
N ALA A 63 5.28 -10.04 0.74
CA ALA A 63 5.02 -9.21 1.91
C ALA A 63 3.67 -9.51 2.58
N LEU A 64 2.75 -10.17 1.86
CA LEU A 64 1.42 -10.50 2.36
C LEU A 64 1.46 -11.44 3.56
N ASP A 65 2.47 -12.32 3.61
CA ASP A 65 2.58 -13.36 4.65
C ASP A 65 3.35 -12.88 5.89
N GLN A 66 3.71 -11.60 5.96
CA GLN A 66 4.31 -10.98 7.15
C GLN A 66 3.22 -10.56 8.15
N GLY A 67 3.41 -10.89 9.43
CA GLY A 67 2.46 -10.53 10.49
C GLY A 67 2.21 -9.02 10.60
N ALA A 68 3.25 -8.20 10.40
CA ALA A 68 3.14 -6.74 10.43
C ALA A 68 2.12 -6.18 9.42
N PHE A 69 1.93 -6.86 8.27
CA PHE A 69 0.93 -6.45 7.29
C PHE A 69 -0.50 -6.63 7.81
N HIS A 70 -0.77 -7.74 8.51
CA HIS A 70 -2.07 -8.01 9.12
C HIS A 70 -2.38 -7.01 10.23
N GLU A 71 -1.42 -6.72 11.09
CA GLU A 71 -1.55 -5.71 12.14
C GLU A 71 -1.81 -4.32 11.56
N ALA A 72 -1.06 -3.94 10.52
CA ALA A 72 -1.21 -2.65 9.85
C ALA A 72 -2.59 -2.48 9.19
N GLN A 73 -3.09 -3.50 8.48
CA GLN A 73 -4.43 -3.46 7.89
C GLN A 73 -5.52 -3.33 8.96
N ASN A 74 -5.42 -4.08 10.06
CA ASN A 74 -6.38 -4.00 11.15
C ASN A 74 -6.44 -2.59 11.75
N ILE A 75 -5.27 -1.98 12.04
CA ILE A 75 -5.21 -0.60 12.56
C ILE A 75 -5.72 0.40 11.52
N ALA A 76 -5.35 0.25 10.26
CA ALA A 76 -5.80 1.13 9.18
C ALA A 76 -7.32 1.12 9.04
N ALA A 77 -7.94 -0.06 9.09
CA ALA A 77 -9.38 -0.22 9.06
C ALA A 77 -10.05 0.35 10.31
N LEU A 78 -9.56 -0.03 11.49
CA LEU A 78 -10.10 0.40 12.78
C LEU A 78 -10.13 1.93 12.92
N TRP A 79 -9.09 2.61 12.45
CA TRP A 79 -8.97 4.07 12.58
C TRP A 79 -9.44 4.83 11.35
N GLY A 80 -9.90 4.16 10.29
CA GLY A 80 -10.23 4.79 9.01
C GLY A 80 -9.05 5.61 8.49
N LEU A 81 -7.90 4.98 8.26
CA LEU A 81 -6.72 5.69 7.78
C LEU A 81 -6.76 5.84 6.26
N PRO A 82 -6.37 7.00 5.70
CA PRO A 82 -6.29 7.21 4.25
C PRO A 82 -5.02 6.56 3.68
N VAL A 83 -4.97 5.22 3.70
CA VAL A 83 -3.87 4.42 3.14
C VAL A 83 -4.38 3.46 2.08
N ILE A 84 -3.66 3.36 0.97
CA ILE A 84 -3.87 2.35 -0.06
C ILE A 84 -2.68 1.41 -0.05
N TYR A 85 -2.93 0.15 0.33
CA TYR A 85 -1.96 -0.92 0.20
C TYR A 85 -2.01 -1.46 -1.22
N ILE A 86 -0.92 -1.26 -1.97
CA ILE A 86 -0.81 -1.63 -3.37
C ILE A 86 0.09 -2.85 -3.44
N LEU A 87 -0.51 -3.98 -3.77
CA LEU A 87 0.20 -5.21 -4.04
C LEU A 87 0.60 -5.24 -5.51
N GLU A 88 1.89 -5.12 -5.79
CA GLU A 88 2.48 -5.41 -7.10
C GLU A 88 2.63 -6.93 -7.25
N ASN A 89 1.56 -7.56 -7.69
CA ASN A 89 1.46 -9.00 -7.76
C ASN A 89 2.11 -9.55 -9.02
N ASN A 90 3.39 -9.89 -8.90
CA ASN A 90 4.16 -10.49 -9.99
C ASN A 90 4.19 -12.04 -9.95
N GLY A 91 3.52 -12.65 -8.97
CA GLY A 91 3.39 -14.10 -8.78
C GLY A 91 4.59 -14.81 -8.15
N TYR A 92 5.67 -14.09 -7.77
CA TYR A 92 6.88 -14.69 -7.21
C TYR A 92 7.55 -13.87 -6.10
N SER A 93 7.70 -14.49 -4.94
CA SER A 93 8.60 -14.03 -3.87
C SER A 93 9.98 -14.68 -4.01
N MET A 94 10.97 -13.90 -4.46
CA MET A 94 12.28 -14.40 -4.88
C MET A 94 12.14 -15.50 -5.95
N GLY A 95 12.30 -16.78 -5.60
CA GLY A 95 12.09 -17.93 -6.51
C GLY A 95 10.83 -18.76 -6.20
N THR A 96 10.07 -18.38 -5.18
CA THR A 96 8.91 -19.14 -4.71
C THR A 96 7.65 -18.60 -5.36
N ALA A 97 6.96 -19.44 -6.15
CA ALA A 97 5.67 -19.10 -6.74
C ALA A 97 4.61 -18.86 -5.65
N ILE A 98 3.71 -17.90 -5.89
CA ILE A 98 2.72 -17.44 -4.90
C ILE A 98 1.86 -18.56 -4.31
N ASN A 99 1.43 -19.52 -5.13
CA ASN A 99 0.64 -20.68 -4.70
C ASN A 99 1.39 -21.64 -3.76
N ARG A 100 2.70 -21.49 -3.60
CA ARG A 100 3.54 -22.29 -2.69
C ARG A 100 3.76 -21.64 -1.33
N HIS A 101 3.43 -20.36 -1.17
CA HIS A 101 3.58 -19.66 0.11
C HIS A 101 2.31 -18.98 0.61
N THR A 102 1.30 -18.77 -0.24
CA THR A 102 0.03 -18.14 0.12
C THR A 102 -1.16 -19.09 -0.11
N ALA A 103 -1.91 -19.41 0.96
CA ALA A 103 -3.00 -20.39 0.96
C ALA A 103 -4.24 -20.04 0.10
N ASN A 104 -4.42 -18.77 -0.30
CA ASN A 104 -5.53 -18.31 -1.15
C ASN A 104 -4.99 -17.39 -2.26
N ALA A 105 -4.02 -17.89 -3.04
CA ALA A 105 -3.27 -17.11 -4.03
C ALA A 105 -4.14 -16.48 -5.13
N GLU A 106 -5.29 -17.08 -5.43
CA GLU A 106 -6.23 -16.58 -6.46
C GLU A 106 -7.05 -15.37 -5.96
N ASN A 107 -7.26 -15.25 -4.65
CA ASN A 107 -8.14 -14.23 -4.06
C ASN A 107 -7.47 -13.45 -2.92
N LEU A 108 -6.35 -12.82 -3.23
CA LEU A 108 -5.54 -12.05 -2.26
C LEU A 108 -6.30 -10.88 -1.63
N THR A 109 -7.24 -10.28 -2.37
CA THR A 109 -8.13 -9.21 -1.88
C THR A 109 -8.94 -9.62 -0.65
N ASP A 110 -9.22 -10.92 -0.48
CA ASP A 110 -10.07 -11.38 0.63
C ASP A 110 -9.43 -11.13 2.00
N ARG A 111 -8.09 -11.03 2.07
CA ARG A 111 -7.38 -10.65 3.30
C ARG A 111 -7.80 -9.25 3.78
N ALA A 112 -7.84 -8.29 2.86
CA ALA A 112 -8.25 -6.92 3.16
C ALA A 112 -9.77 -6.79 3.36
N LYS A 113 -10.57 -7.58 2.62
CA LYS A 113 -12.03 -7.65 2.85
C LYS A 113 -12.36 -8.11 4.26
N GLY A 114 -11.56 -9.02 4.84
CA GLY A 114 -11.71 -9.48 6.22
C GLY A 114 -11.65 -8.35 7.27
N TYR A 115 -10.98 -7.24 6.94
CA TYR A 115 -10.92 -6.03 7.77
C TYR A 115 -11.92 -4.94 7.33
N GLY A 116 -12.81 -5.22 6.39
CA GLY A 116 -13.81 -4.25 5.89
C GLY A 116 -13.25 -3.16 4.96
N MET A 117 -12.04 -3.36 4.42
CA MET A 117 -11.40 -2.42 3.50
C MET A 117 -12.06 -2.44 2.12
N LEU A 118 -11.96 -1.33 1.38
CA LEU A 118 -12.25 -1.32 -0.06
C LEU A 118 -11.18 -2.15 -0.77
N THR A 119 -11.58 -3.04 -1.69
CA THR A 119 -10.62 -3.88 -2.42
C THR A 119 -10.93 -3.94 -3.91
N THR A 120 -9.91 -3.92 -4.75
CA THR A 120 -10.06 -4.23 -6.18
C THR A 120 -8.89 -5.07 -6.69
N LYS A 121 -9.06 -5.68 -7.86
CA LYS A 121 -8.00 -6.28 -8.68
C LYS A 121 -7.89 -5.45 -9.96
N ILE A 122 -6.68 -5.05 -10.34
CA ILE A 122 -6.43 -4.23 -11.53
C ILE A 122 -5.43 -4.96 -12.42
N ASP A 123 -5.67 -4.99 -13.73
CA ASP A 123 -4.65 -5.39 -14.70
C ASP A 123 -3.55 -4.33 -14.76
N GLY A 124 -2.37 -4.67 -14.24
CA GLY A 124 -1.19 -3.81 -14.17
C GLY A 124 -0.36 -3.78 -15.45
N LEU A 125 -0.79 -4.44 -16.53
CA LEU A 125 -0.13 -4.39 -17.84
C LEU A 125 -0.80 -3.40 -18.81
N ASP A 126 -1.96 -2.85 -18.44
CA ASP A 126 -2.66 -1.79 -19.18
C ASP A 126 -2.61 -0.47 -18.41
N ILE A 127 -1.77 0.46 -18.87
CA ILE A 127 -1.58 1.78 -18.24
C ILE A 127 -2.86 2.64 -18.20
N MET A 128 -3.72 2.53 -19.21
CA MET A 128 -4.96 3.29 -19.26
C MET A 128 -5.94 2.72 -18.25
N ASN A 129 -5.98 1.40 -18.11
CA ASN A 129 -6.77 0.74 -17.10
C ASN A 129 -6.30 1.10 -15.68
N ILE A 130 -5.00 1.08 -15.42
CA ILE A 130 -4.41 1.51 -14.14
C ILE A 130 -4.90 2.92 -13.79
N TYR A 131 -4.75 3.89 -14.70
CA TYR A 131 -5.14 5.27 -14.41
C TYR A 131 -6.64 5.40 -14.10
N ASN A 132 -7.49 4.76 -14.92
CA ASN A 132 -8.94 4.85 -14.79
C ASN A 132 -9.45 4.18 -13.51
N GLU A 133 -8.85 3.06 -13.09
CA GLU A 133 -9.26 2.33 -11.89
C GLU A 133 -8.66 2.92 -10.60
N PHE A 134 -7.40 3.39 -10.62
CA PHE A 134 -6.78 3.97 -9.43
C PHE A 134 -7.42 5.29 -9.01
N ARG A 135 -7.73 6.17 -9.97
CA ARG A 135 -8.22 7.52 -9.69
C ARG A 135 -9.43 7.56 -8.74
N PRO A 136 -10.56 6.85 -9.01
CA PRO A 136 -11.71 6.88 -8.12
C PRO A 136 -11.40 6.31 -6.73
N ILE A 137 -10.52 5.31 -6.63
CA ILE A 137 -10.11 4.72 -5.35
C ILE A 137 -9.30 5.71 -4.52
N VAL A 138 -8.36 6.42 -5.16
CA VAL A 138 -7.56 7.46 -4.51
C VAL A 138 -8.45 8.61 -4.05
N ASP A 139 -9.38 9.06 -4.89
CA ASP A 139 -10.31 10.14 -4.55
C ASP A 139 -11.21 9.72 -3.38
N GLN A 140 -11.78 8.51 -3.40
CA GLN A 140 -12.59 7.99 -2.30
C GLN A 140 -11.78 7.83 -1.00
N CYS A 141 -10.60 7.22 -1.06
CA CYS A 141 -9.72 7.04 0.10
C CYS A 141 -9.36 8.39 0.74
N ARG A 142 -9.13 9.42 -0.09
CA ARG A 142 -8.83 10.78 0.34
C ARG A 142 -10.03 11.44 1.02
N GLU A 143 -11.20 11.38 0.40
CA GLU A 143 -12.35 12.13 0.85
C GLU A 143 -13.05 11.50 2.05
N GLU A 144 -13.14 10.17 2.07
CA GLU A 144 -13.85 9.39 3.09
C GLU A 144 -12.94 8.94 4.24
N SER A 145 -11.62 9.16 4.14
CA SER A 145 -10.65 8.69 5.14
C SER A 145 -10.83 7.18 5.40
N ARG A 146 -10.74 6.40 4.32
CA ARG A 146 -11.00 4.95 4.35
C ARG A 146 -9.87 4.18 3.66
N PRO A 147 -9.33 3.12 4.28
CA PRO A 147 -8.23 2.39 3.67
C PRO A 147 -8.71 1.49 2.53
N ALA A 148 -7.82 1.26 1.57
CA ALA A 148 -8.06 0.37 0.44
C ALA A 148 -6.90 -0.59 0.21
N PHE A 149 -7.19 -1.68 -0.50
CA PHE A 149 -6.21 -2.66 -0.96
C PHE A 149 -6.39 -2.92 -2.46
N ILE A 150 -5.29 -2.87 -3.21
CA ILE A 150 -5.29 -3.09 -4.66
C ILE A 150 -4.37 -4.26 -4.97
N ASP A 151 -4.92 -5.33 -5.55
CA ASP A 151 -4.15 -6.42 -6.17
C ASP A 151 -3.84 -6.02 -7.63
N LEU A 152 -2.68 -5.42 -7.84
CA LEU A 152 -2.20 -4.98 -9.15
C LEU A 152 -1.48 -6.14 -9.84
N LYS A 153 -2.15 -6.82 -10.78
CA LYS A 153 -1.62 -7.99 -11.47
C LYS A 153 -0.55 -7.59 -12.47
N THR A 154 0.63 -8.19 -12.37
CA THR A 154 1.75 -7.94 -13.28
C THR A 154 2.64 -9.19 -13.38
N TYR A 155 3.82 -9.06 -13.98
CA TYR A 155 4.76 -10.17 -14.09
C TYR A 155 6.22 -9.71 -13.98
N ARG A 156 7.06 -10.53 -13.31
CA ARG A 156 8.50 -10.26 -13.18
C ARG A 156 9.26 -11.00 -14.29
N TYR A 157 9.61 -10.27 -15.35
CA TYR A 157 10.29 -10.85 -16.53
C TYR A 157 11.75 -11.27 -16.28
N GLN A 158 12.38 -10.77 -15.22
CA GLN A 158 13.80 -11.01 -14.92
C GLN A 158 13.99 -11.74 -13.58
N GLY A 159 15.23 -12.13 -13.30
CA GLY A 159 15.63 -12.64 -11.99
C GLY A 159 15.27 -11.68 -10.85
N HIS A 160 15.19 -12.20 -9.62
CA HIS A 160 14.82 -11.41 -8.44
C HIS A 160 15.82 -10.26 -8.16
N SER A 161 17.09 -10.53 -8.39
CA SER A 161 18.22 -9.63 -8.23
C SER A 161 19.29 -10.01 -9.26
N MET A 162 20.29 -9.13 -9.43
CA MET A 162 21.55 -9.41 -10.13
C MET A 162 22.29 -10.59 -9.52
#